data_AF-A0A6S7H2R2-F1
#
_entry.id   AF-A0A6S7H2R2-F1
#
_cell.length_a   1.000
_cell.length_b   1.000
_cell.length_c   1.000
_cell.angle_alpha   90.00
_cell.angle_beta   90.00
_cell.angle_gamma   90.00
#
_symmetry.space_group_name_H-M   'P 1'
#
loop_
_entity.id
_entity.type
_entity.pdbx_description
1 polymer ?
#
loop_
_entity_poly.entity_id
_entity_poly.type
_entity_poly.pdbx_seq_one_letter_code
_entity_poly.pdbx_strand_id
1 'polypeptide(L)'
;MSEDKDEITRLNPVARAILQGLYDTESPLHKLLGLHYVLKAIWNNVVDHWKSRIKKEEEADTSYVSFVKLRTQAVFPKDVVVVFPKPCKININMMPFVMGRDFRETRLPKYLLHYWDQIIKHCIMDSEVGKIGYLTIHESYVDEGTSQRRPGIHTESPGVVMLKDSKGCVMKKYFGWGGRYIKKTELEGGIFMASNVENSCRVWNCEILRPEVDSLDVVGKHGDIEHLREFLPADSETMTAGRVYWITDRTPHESLPLKKGIYRQFFRLVTSLVTAWFEDHSTKNPNGVVPDPKLTKIVKGSKFDGICCVIEP
;
A
#
# COMPACT_ATOMS: atom_id res chain seq x y z
N MET A 1 -27.44 -19.38 19.17
CA MET A 1 -26.03 -19.16 19.59
C MET A 1 -25.05 -19.07 18.41
N SER A 2 -25.50 -19.00 17.15
CA SER A 2 -24.62 -18.75 15.98
C SER A 2 -24.66 -17.32 15.45
N GLU A 3 -25.69 -16.52 15.79
CA GLU A 3 -25.84 -15.12 15.32
C GLU A 3 -24.90 -14.13 16.03
N ASP A 4 -24.46 -14.44 17.25
CA ASP A 4 -23.72 -13.53 18.13
C ASP A 4 -22.22 -13.42 17.79
N LYS A 5 -21.65 -14.44 17.14
CA LYS A 5 -20.25 -14.40 16.67
C LYS A 5 -20.06 -13.44 15.51
N ASP A 6 -21.07 -13.30 14.65
CA ASP A 6 -21.02 -12.40 13.50
C ASP A 6 -21.10 -10.92 13.91
N GLU A 7 -21.83 -10.58 14.98
CA GLU A 7 -21.91 -9.19 15.48
C GLU A 7 -20.61 -8.73 16.17
N ILE A 8 -19.97 -9.59 16.98
CA ILE A 8 -18.70 -9.25 17.64
C ILE A 8 -17.57 -9.08 16.61
N THR A 9 -17.61 -9.79 15.48
CA THR A 9 -16.69 -9.57 14.35
C THR A 9 -16.98 -8.32 13.53
N ARG A 10 -18.17 -7.71 13.66
CA ARG A 10 -18.51 -6.43 13.01
C ARG A 10 -18.07 -5.21 13.80
N LEU A 11 -17.73 -5.37 15.08
CA LEU A 11 -17.31 -4.24 15.90
C LEU A 11 -15.96 -3.70 15.45
N ASN A 12 -15.81 -2.37 15.40
CA ASN A 12 -14.54 -1.72 15.13
C ASN A 12 -13.42 -2.34 15.99
N PRO A 13 -12.26 -2.71 15.42
CA PRO A 13 -11.20 -3.40 16.16
C PRO A 13 -10.69 -2.61 17.37
N VAL A 14 -10.73 -1.28 17.32
CA VAL A 14 -10.33 -0.42 18.45
C VAL A 14 -11.42 -0.36 19.51
N ALA A 15 -12.70 -0.26 19.12
CA ALA A 15 -13.80 -0.35 20.07
C ALA A 15 -13.77 -1.69 20.82
N ARG A 16 -13.49 -2.79 20.11
CA ARG A 16 -13.30 -4.11 20.72
C ARG A 16 -12.16 -4.14 21.73
N ALA A 17 -11.01 -3.53 21.40
CA ALA A 17 -9.88 -3.44 22.34
C ALA A 17 -10.22 -2.61 23.58
N ILE A 18 -10.96 -1.51 23.42
CA ILE A 18 -11.44 -0.69 24.53
C ILE A 18 -12.36 -1.53 25.43
N LEU A 19 -13.35 -2.21 24.86
CA LEU A 19 -14.28 -3.06 25.62
C LEU A 19 -13.56 -4.19 26.35
N GLN A 20 -12.61 -4.87 25.70
CA GLN A 20 -11.79 -5.89 26.35
C GLN A 20 -11.02 -5.30 27.55
N GLY A 21 -10.41 -4.12 27.37
CA GLY A 21 -9.71 -3.43 28.46
C GLY A 21 -10.63 -2.96 29.59
N LEU A 22 -11.92 -2.71 29.35
CA LEU A 22 -12.86 -2.38 30.42
C LEU A 22 -13.12 -3.56 31.36
N TYR A 23 -13.09 -4.79 30.83
CA TYR A 23 -13.39 -6.01 31.58
C TYR A 23 -12.14 -6.76 32.08
N ASP A 24 -10.95 -6.31 31.71
CA ASP A 24 -9.67 -6.81 32.23
C ASP A 24 -9.23 -5.99 33.45
N THR A 25 -9.24 -6.58 34.65
CA THR A 25 -8.90 -5.90 35.91
C THR A 25 -7.47 -5.35 35.95
N GLU A 26 -6.56 -5.92 35.15
CA GLU A 26 -5.17 -5.46 35.05
C GLU A 26 -5.00 -4.30 34.06
N SER A 27 -6.02 -4.05 33.22
CA SER A 27 -5.98 -2.97 32.24
C SER A 27 -6.22 -1.61 32.90
N PRO A 28 -5.46 -0.56 32.54
CA PRO A 28 -5.76 0.80 32.96
C PRO A 28 -7.17 1.27 32.56
N LEU A 29 -7.74 0.68 31.49
CA LEU A 29 -9.09 0.99 31.03
C LEU A 29 -10.18 0.50 31.99
N HIS A 30 -9.91 -0.50 32.85
CA HIS A 30 -10.87 -0.99 33.84
C HIS A 30 -11.37 0.12 34.78
N LYS A 31 -10.52 1.13 35.04
CA LYS A 31 -10.89 2.31 35.84
C LYS A 31 -12.01 3.15 35.21
N LEU A 32 -12.32 2.93 33.93
CA LEU A 32 -13.40 3.58 33.20
C LEU A 32 -14.70 2.76 33.19
N LEU A 33 -14.72 1.58 33.81
CA LEU A 33 -15.92 0.75 33.88
C LEU A 33 -17.04 1.50 34.62
N GLY A 34 -18.22 1.57 34.00
CA GLY A 34 -19.35 2.36 34.49
C GLY A 34 -19.29 3.86 34.17
N LEU A 35 -18.17 4.37 33.66
CA LEU A 35 -18.02 5.79 33.26
C LEU A 35 -18.43 6.02 31.79
N HIS A 36 -19.67 5.66 31.45
CA HIS A 36 -20.15 5.64 30.06
C HIS A 36 -20.04 6.98 29.33
N TYR A 37 -20.22 8.11 30.03
CA TYR A 37 -20.09 9.44 29.44
C TYR A 37 -18.63 9.78 29.08
N VAL A 38 -17.66 9.36 29.91
CA VAL A 38 -16.23 9.51 29.65
C VAL A 38 -15.84 8.64 28.46
N LEU A 39 -16.28 7.38 28.45
CA LEU A 39 -16.02 6.46 27.34
C LEU A 39 -16.57 6.97 26.01
N LYS A 40 -17.80 7.51 26.03
CA LYS A 40 -18.40 8.14 24.85
C LYS A 40 -17.61 9.36 24.37
N ALA A 41 -17.14 10.20 25.29
CA ALA A 41 -16.30 11.34 24.94
C ALA A 41 -14.95 10.92 24.33
N ILE A 42 -14.29 9.91 24.92
CA ILE A 42 -13.04 9.33 24.39
C ILE A 42 -13.28 8.79 22.98
N TRP A 43 -14.34 7.99 22.79
CA TRP A 43 -14.66 7.39 21.50
C TRP A 43 -14.94 8.46 20.44
N ASN A 44 -15.74 9.47 20.77
CA ASN A 44 -16.03 10.57 19.85
C ASN A 44 -14.75 11.31 19.44
N ASN A 45 -13.87 11.64 20.38
CA ASN A 45 -12.60 12.30 20.08
C ASN A 45 -11.70 11.46 19.15
N VAL A 46 -11.64 10.15 19.37
CA VAL A 46 -10.90 9.22 18.51
C VAL A 46 -11.48 9.19 17.09
N VAL A 47 -12.81 9.08 16.98
CA VAL A 47 -13.51 9.06 15.68
C VAL A 47 -13.34 10.39 14.94
N ASP A 48 -13.44 11.53 15.64
CA ASP A 48 -13.25 12.85 15.04
C ASP A 48 -11.81 13.02 14.54
N HIS A 49 -10.84 12.56 15.32
CA HIS A 49 -9.44 12.53 14.89
C HIS A 49 -9.27 11.68 13.62
N TRP A 50 -9.79 10.45 13.58
CA TRP A 50 -9.72 9.58 12.41
C TRP A 50 -10.33 10.21 11.15
N LYS A 51 -11.53 10.78 11.28
CA LYS A 51 -12.20 11.48 10.17
C LYS A 51 -11.36 12.65 9.66
N SER A 52 -10.72 13.41 10.55
CA SER A 52 -9.85 14.52 10.16
C SER A 52 -8.60 14.09 9.37
N ARG A 53 -8.24 12.80 9.40
CA ARG A 53 -7.09 12.25 8.67
C ARG A 53 -7.47 11.62 7.33
N ILE A 54 -8.74 11.62 6.96
CA ILE A 54 -9.21 11.14 5.65
C ILE A 54 -9.51 12.34 4.76
N LYS A 55 -8.64 12.59 3.78
CA LYS A 55 -8.86 13.63 2.78
C LYS A 55 -9.67 13.07 1.61
N LYS A 56 -10.91 13.54 1.48
CA LYS A 56 -11.81 13.22 0.35
C LYS A 56 -11.58 14.17 -0.82
N GLU A 57 -12.02 13.76 -2.01
CA GLU A 57 -11.85 14.55 -3.23
C GLU A 57 -12.67 15.86 -3.25
N GLU A 58 -13.79 15.96 -2.52
CA GLU A 58 -14.68 17.14 -2.55
C GLU A 58 -14.02 18.46 -2.11
N GLU A 59 -12.85 18.41 -1.46
CA GLU A 59 -12.10 19.58 -0.97
C GLU A 59 -10.81 19.88 -1.76
N ALA A 60 -10.53 19.15 -2.86
CA ALA A 60 -9.35 19.39 -3.68
C ALA A 60 -9.67 19.19 -5.17
N ASP A 61 -9.29 20.15 -6.00
CA ASP A 61 -9.40 20.16 -7.48
C ASP A 61 -8.50 19.10 -8.18
N THR A 62 -8.18 18.00 -7.48
CA THR A 62 -7.26 16.93 -7.88
C THR A 62 -7.71 15.59 -7.27
N SER A 63 -8.31 14.70 -8.07
CA SER A 63 -8.66 13.33 -7.65
C SER A 63 -7.41 12.51 -7.35
N TYR A 64 -7.36 11.86 -6.19
CA TYR A 64 -6.24 11.02 -5.76
C TYR A 64 -6.35 9.58 -6.28
N VAL A 65 -7.57 9.10 -6.49
CA VAL A 65 -7.92 7.94 -7.32
C VAL A 65 -8.69 8.49 -8.51
N SER A 66 -8.02 9.36 -9.25
CA SER A 66 -8.24 9.34 -10.68
C SER A 66 -7.45 8.13 -11.17
N PHE A 67 -8.01 7.21 -11.96
CA PHE A 67 -8.01 7.35 -13.41
C PHE A 67 -6.84 8.21 -13.91
N VAL A 68 -6.44 8.01 -15.15
CA VAL A 68 -5.86 9.16 -15.82
C VAL A 68 -7.03 10.11 -16.15
N LYS A 69 -7.40 10.88 -15.13
CA LYS A 69 -8.23 12.08 -15.14
C LYS A 69 -7.41 13.22 -14.54
N LEU A 70 -6.10 13.22 -14.81
CA LEU A 70 -5.40 14.48 -14.86
C LEU A 70 -5.95 15.26 -16.05
N ARG A 71 -6.29 16.52 -15.77
CA ARG A 71 -6.41 17.62 -16.72
C ARG A 71 -5.10 17.90 -17.47
N THR A 72 -4.39 16.86 -17.90
CA THR A 72 -3.33 16.91 -18.90
C THR A 72 -3.62 15.79 -19.88
N GLN A 73 -4.03 16.19 -21.08
CA GLN A 73 -4.33 15.35 -22.25
C GLN A 73 -3.15 14.49 -22.75
N ALA A 74 -2.19 14.07 -21.91
CA ALA A 74 -0.90 13.61 -22.42
C ALA A 74 -0.26 12.35 -21.83
N VAL A 75 -0.65 11.80 -20.66
CA VAL A 75 0.25 10.79 -20.03
C VAL A 75 -0.28 9.36 -19.95
N PHE A 76 -1.59 9.12 -19.95
CA PHE A 76 -2.12 7.76 -20.10
C PHE A 76 -3.56 7.81 -20.60
N PRO A 77 -3.90 7.22 -21.74
CA PRO A 77 -5.29 7.12 -22.17
C PRO A 77 -6.13 6.42 -21.09
N LYS A 78 -7.33 6.95 -20.82
CA LYS A 78 -8.30 6.40 -19.85
C LYS A 78 -8.70 4.93 -20.17
N ASP A 79 -8.36 4.47 -21.36
CA ASP A 79 -8.74 3.20 -21.98
C ASP A 79 -7.54 2.27 -22.23
N VAL A 80 -6.36 2.51 -21.64
CA VAL A 80 -5.25 1.54 -21.75
C VAL A 80 -5.58 0.29 -20.94
N VAL A 81 -6.13 -0.70 -21.65
CA VAL A 81 -6.20 -2.09 -21.19
C VAL A 81 -4.90 -2.75 -21.59
N VAL A 82 -4.05 -3.04 -20.61
CA VAL A 82 -2.82 -3.80 -20.83
C VAL A 82 -3.13 -5.29 -20.99
N VAL A 83 -2.33 -5.96 -21.81
CA VAL A 83 -2.44 -7.40 -22.00
C VAL A 83 -1.43 -8.09 -21.11
N PHE A 84 -1.90 -8.88 -20.15
CA PHE A 84 -0.99 -9.70 -19.36
C PHE A 84 -0.35 -10.77 -20.26
N PRO A 85 0.98 -10.96 -20.22
CA PRO A 85 1.62 -12.00 -21.00
C PRO A 85 1.20 -13.38 -20.50
N LYS A 86 1.44 -14.42 -21.30
CA LYS A 86 1.17 -15.80 -20.88
C LYS A 86 1.86 -16.08 -19.53
N PRO A 87 1.14 -16.61 -18.53
CA PRO A 87 1.73 -16.93 -17.24
C PRO A 87 2.94 -17.85 -17.33
N CYS A 88 3.97 -17.52 -16.55
CA CYS A 88 5.24 -18.24 -16.46
C CYS A 88 5.67 -18.54 -15.01
N LYS A 89 4.72 -18.50 -14.06
CA LYS A 89 4.93 -18.70 -12.61
C LYS A 89 5.90 -17.70 -12.01
N ILE A 90 5.85 -16.45 -12.47
CA ILE A 90 6.72 -15.38 -11.96
C ILE A 90 6.25 -14.97 -10.57
N ASN A 91 7.19 -14.96 -9.61
CA ASN A 91 6.97 -14.44 -8.28
C ASN A 91 8.18 -13.58 -7.87
N ILE A 92 8.06 -12.28 -8.07
CA ILE A 92 9.05 -11.28 -7.64
C ILE A 92 8.36 -10.22 -6.79
N ASN A 93 9.02 -9.77 -5.74
CA ASN A 93 8.50 -8.73 -4.87
C ASN A 93 9.53 -7.61 -4.71
N MET A 94 9.11 -6.37 -5.00
CA MET A 94 9.96 -5.17 -4.86
C MET A 94 11.34 -5.28 -5.52
N MET A 95 11.45 -5.96 -6.67
CA MET A 95 12.73 -6.11 -7.36
C MET A 95 13.21 -4.76 -7.93
N PRO A 96 14.40 -4.25 -7.55
CA PRO A 96 14.89 -2.98 -8.05
C PRO A 96 15.27 -3.10 -9.54
N PHE A 97 14.96 -2.09 -10.34
CA PHE A 97 15.35 -2.01 -11.74
C PHE A 97 15.50 -0.54 -12.16
N VAL A 98 16.20 -0.30 -13.27
CA VAL A 98 16.32 1.06 -13.82
C VAL A 98 15.05 1.34 -14.63
N MET A 99 14.37 2.45 -14.37
CA MET A 99 13.23 2.87 -15.19
C MET A 99 13.75 3.49 -16.49
N GLY A 100 14.08 2.65 -17.47
CA GLY A 100 14.59 3.06 -18.79
C GLY A 100 13.52 3.06 -19.89
N ARG A 101 13.72 3.85 -20.95
CA ARG A 101 12.80 3.89 -22.10
C ARG A 101 12.97 2.69 -23.01
N ASP A 102 14.15 2.08 -22.99
CA ASP A 102 14.46 0.84 -23.69
C ASP A 102 14.67 -0.30 -22.70
N PHE A 103 14.20 -1.50 -23.05
CA PHE A 103 14.38 -2.70 -22.22
C PHE A 103 15.84 -2.93 -21.80
N ARG A 104 16.79 -2.65 -22.70
CA ARG A 104 18.23 -2.80 -22.46
C ARG A 104 18.74 -1.90 -21.33
N GLU A 105 18.18 -0.70 -21.19
CA GLU A 105 18.53 0.25 -20.13
C GLU A 105 17.96 -0.19 -18.78
N THR A 106 16.83 -0.91 -18.80
CA THR A 106 16.12 -1.23 -17.56
C THR A 106 16.87 -2.18 -16.63
N ARG A 107 17.86 -2.90 -17.17
CA ARG A 107 18.55 -4.00 -16.49
C ARG A 107 17.56 -5.05 -15.94
N LEU A 108 16.36 -5.16 -16.50
CA LEU A 108 15.44 -6.24 -16.18
C LEU A 108 15.95 -7.56 -16.76
N PRO A 109 15.75 -8.69 -16.06
CA PRO A 109 16.04 -10.01 -16.61
C PRO A 109 15.23 -10.29 -17.89
N LYS A 110 15.82 -11.02 -18.85
CA LYS A 110 15.18 -11.32 -20.14
C LYS A 110 13.80 -11.97 -20.02
N TYR A 111 13.56 -12.77 -18.97
CA TYR A 111 12.25 -13.40 -18.75
C TYR A 111 11.12 -12.40 -18.45
N LEU A 112 11.44 -11.13 -18.15
CA LEU A 112 10.48 -10.05 -17.95
C LEU A 112 10.25 -9.20 -19.20
N LEU A 113 10.85 -9.54 -20.35
CA LEU A 113 10.70 -8.78 -21.59
C LEU A 113 9.23 -8.58 -21.99
N HIS A 114 8.40 -9.63 -21.88
CA HIS A 114 6.99 -9.54 -22.24
C HIS A 114 6.18 -8.66 -21.27
N TYR A 115 6.50 -8.71 -19.98
CA TYR A 115 5.92 -7.79 -19.00
C TYR A 115 6.33 -6.34 -19.28
N TRP A 116 7.58 -6.15 -19.71
CA TRP A 116 8.04 -4.82 -20.07
C TRP A 116 7.32 -4.27 -21.29
N ASP A 117 7.22 -5.08 -22.34
CA ASP A 117 6.60 -4.69 -23.58
C ASP A 117 5.10 -4.41 -23.45
N GLN A 118 4.39 -5.17 -22.60
CA GLN A 118 2.93 -5.05 -22.51
C GLN A 118 2.44 -4.14 -21.37
N ILE A 119 3.25 -3.94 -20.31
CA ILE A 119 2.80 -3.27 -19.09
C ILE A 119 3.81 -2.23 -18.60
N ILE A 120 5.06 -2.63 -18.31
CA ILE A 120 6.00 -1.76 -17.57
C ILE A 120 6.34 -0.50 -18.36
N LYS A 121 6.61 -0.60 -19.68
CA LYS A 121 7.02 0.56 -20.49
C LYS A 121 5.99 1.69 -20.49
N HIS A 122 4.71 1.33 -20.33
CA HIS A 122 3.64 2.31 -20.25
C HIS A 122 3.68 3.07 -18.92
N CYS A 123 4.06 2.41 -17.83
CA CYS A 123 4.07 2.98 -16.48
C CYS A 123 5.28 3.87 -16.17
N ILE A 124 6.26 3.98 -17.09
CA ILE A 124 7.47 4.79 -16.89
C ILE A 124 7.18 6.23 -17.30
N MET A 125 7.06 7.10 -16.29
CA MET A 125 6.91 8.54 -16.50
C MET A 125 8.25 9.18 -16.82
N ASP A 126 8.22 10.26 -17.60
CA ASP A 126 9.43 11.01 -17.99
C ASP A 126 10.26 11.49 -16.79
N SER A 127 9.58 11.91 -15.72
CA SER A 127 10.19 12.32 -14.44
C SER A 127 10.89 11.19 -13.69
N GLU A 128 10.64 9.94 -14.04
CA GLU A 128 11.17 8.74 -13.40
C GLU A 128 12.27 8.05 -14.24
N VAL A 129 12.51 8.51 -15.47
CA VAL A 129 13.50 7.89 -16.35
C VAL A 129 14.90 7.93 -15.74
N GLY A 130 15.59 6.79 -15.74
CA GLY A 130 16.93 6.61 -15.18
C GLY A 130 16.97 6.40 -13.65
N LYS A 131 15.85 6.61 -12.94
CA LYS A 131 15.76 6.34 -11.49
C LYS A 131 15.51 4.84 -11.22
N ILE A 132 15.67 4.42 -9.97
CA ILE A 132 15.43 3.04 -9.54
C ILE A 132 13.96 2.84 -9.18
N GLY A 133 13.24 2.02 -9.96
CA GLY A 133 11.88 1.57 -9.64
C GLY A 133 11.89 0.19 -9.00
N TYR A 134 10.76 -0.22 -8.42
CA TYR A 134 10.62 -1.49 -7.70
C TYR A 134 9.42 -2.27 -8.24
N LEU A 135 9.71 -3.46 -8.78
CA LEU A 135 8.76 -4.27 -9.50
C LEU A 135 8.25 -5.44 -8.65
N THR A 136 6.95 -5.65 -8.64
CA THR A 136 6.28 -6.82 -8.06
C THR A 136 5.43 -7.48 -9.14
N ILE A 137 5.65 -8.76 -9.37
CA ILE A 137 4.81 -9.60 -10.23
C ILE A 137 4.55 -10.87 -9.44
N HIS A 138 3.28 -11.19 -9.20
CA HIS A 138 2.88 -12.40 -8.51
C HIS A 138 1.85 -13.15 -9.36
N GLU A 139 2.30 -14.29 -9.89
CA GLU A 139 1.48 -15.21 -10.66
C GLU A 139 1.21 -16.48 -9.86
N SER A 140 -0.05 -16.77 -9.58
CA SER A 140 -0.44 -17.99 -8.86
C SER A 140 -1.90 -18.35 -9.11
N TYR A 141 -2.24 -19.61 -8.87
CA TYR A 141 -3.62 -20.02 -8.72
C TYR A 141 -4.14 -19.53 -7.36
N VAL A 142 -5.36 -18.98 -7.36
CA VAL A 142 -6.02 -18.48 -6.16
C VAL A 142 -7.32 -19.25 -6.02
N ASP A 143 -7.53 -19.85 -4.85
CA ASP A 143 -8.73 -20.63 -4.56
C ASP A 143 -9.95 -19.72 -4.38
N GLU A 144 -11.13 -20.28 -4.68
CA GLU A 144 -12.40 -19.61 -4.42
C GLU A 144 -12.53 -19.20 -2.95
N GLY A 145 -13.04 -18.00 -2.70
CA GLY A 145 -13.19 -17.46 -1.34
C GLY A 145 -11.89 -16.99 -0.70
N THR A 146 -10.75 -17.06 -1.39
CA THR A 146 -9.44 -16.59 -0.90
C THR A 146 -8.93 -15.39 -1.69
N SER A 147 -8.04 -14.61 -1.07
CA SER A 147 -7.34 -13.50 -1.72
C SER A 147 -5.86 -13.86 -1.92
N GLN A 148 -5.29 -13.48 -3.07
CA GLN A 148 -3.87 -13.73 -3.37
C GLN A 148 -2.90 -12.94 -2.45
N ARG A 149 -3.40 -11.85 -1.86
CA ARG A 149 -2.65 -10.91 -1.02
C ARG A 149 -3.36 -10.76 0.33
N ARG A 150 -2.67 -10.12 1.28
CA ARG A 150 -3.15 -9.92 2.66
C ARG A 150 -4.57 -9.30 2.64
N PRO A 151 -5.54 -9.87 3.38
CA PRO A 151 -6.87 -9.30 3.55
C PRO A 151 -6.85 -8.06 4.46
N GLY A 152 -7.92 -7.28 4.43
CA GLY A 152 -8.07 -6.04 5.20
C GLY A 152 -7.55 -4.81 4.48
N ILE A 153 -8.06 -3.65 4.87
CA ILE A 153 -7.72 -2.37 4.25
C ILE A 153 -6.35 -1.91 4.71
N HIS A 154 -5.50 -1.55 3.76
CA HIS A 154 -4.18 -1.01 4.03
C HIS A 154 -3.79 0.11 3.07
N THR A 155 -2.74 0.82 3.43
CA THR A 155 -1.96 1.70 2.56
C THR A 155 -0.59 1.06 2.26
N GLU A 156 0.12 1.50 1.22
CA GLU A 156 1.43 0.91 0.86
C GLU A 156 2.56 1.40 1.78
N SER A 157 2.42 2.58 2.38
CA SER A 157 3.34 3.07 3.40
C SER A 157 3.07 2.36 4.73
N PRO A 158 4.04 1.64 5.32
CA PRO A 158 3.85 0.90 6.57
C PRO A 158 3.72 1.80 7.81
N GLY A 159 3.57 3.12 7.66
CA GLY A 159 3.59 4.09 8.75
C GLY A 159 4.98 4.21 9.39
N VAL A 160 5.00 4.18 10.73
CA VAL A 160 6.24 4.19 11.54
C VAL A 160 6.77 2.77 11.71
N VAL A 161 8.04 2.56 11.39
CA VAL A 161 8.78 1.32 11.70
C VAL A 161 9.79 1.59 12.81
N MET A 162 9.90 0.62 13.72
CA MET A 162 10.92 0.59 14.77
C MET A 162 12.20 -0.04 14.21
N LEU A 163 13.30 0.71 14.24
CA LEU A 163 14.60 0.27 13.74
C LEU A 163 15.61 0.24 14.88
N LYS A 164 16.48 -0.77 14.89
CA LYS A 164 17.66 -0.76 15.73
C LYS A 164 18.82 -0.15 14.94
N ASP A 165 19.46 0.88 15.49
CA ASP A 165 20.67 1.45 14.91
C ASP A 165 21.91 0.59 15.21
N SER A 166 23.05 0.98 14.64
CA SER A 166 24.34 0.29 14.84
C SER A 166 24.86 0.36 16.28
N LYS A 167 24.32 1.24 17.12
CA LYS A 167 24.65 1.38 18.55
C LYS A 167 23.67 0.63 19.45
N GLY A 168 22.65 0.00 18.88
CA GLY A 168 21.64 -0.77 19.59
C GLY A 168 20.43 0.03 20.09
N CYS A 169 20.34 1.31 19.76
CA CYS A 169 19.21 2.17 20.11
C CYS A 169 18.03 1.92 19.16
N VAL A 170 16.82 1.96 19.72
CA VAL A 170 15.58 1.81 18.93
C VAL A 170 15.08 3.18 18.49
N MET A 171 14.94 3.39 17.18
CA MET A 171 14.47 4.63 16.57
C MET A 171 13.14 4.40 15.84
N LYS A 172 12.25 5.39 15.92
CA LYS A 172 11.01 5.46 15.11
C LYS A 172 11.32 6.14 13.78
N LYS A 173 11.00 5.50 12.66
CA LYS A 173 11.17 6.10 11.33
C LYS A 173 9.96 5.87 10.42
N TYR A 174 9.53 6.94 9.76
CA TYR A 174 8.54 6.86 8.69
C TYR A 174 9.18 6.39 7.38
N PHE A 175 8.47 5.50 6.67
CA PHE A 175 8.89 5.06 5.34
C PHE A 175 7.86 5.41 4.26
N GLY A 176 8.28 6.19 3.26
CA GLY A 176 7.55 6.42 2.01
C GLY A 176 7.85 5.38 0.95
N TRP A 177 6.85 5.05 0.13
CA TRP A 177 6.89 4.02 -0.93
C TRP A 177 6.36 4.57 -2.25
N GLY A 178 7.21 5.07 -3.14
CA GLY A 178 6.79 5.67 -4.41
C GLY A 178 6.42 7.14 -4.30
N GLY A 179 6.17 7.66 -3.09
CA GLY A 179 6.08 9.09 -2.79
C GLY A 179 5.05 9.87 -3.62
N ARG A 180 4.94 11.19 -3.36
CA ARG A 180 4.15 12.12 -4.15
C ARG A 180 4.83 13.49 -4.15
N TYR A 181 5.13 14.01 -5.33
CA TYR A 181 5.21 15.45 -5.55
C TYR A 181 4.29 15.79 -6.72
N ILE A 182 3.29 16.64 -6.50
CA ILE A 182 2.59 17.29 -7.61
C ILE A 182 3.20 18.67 -7.77
N LYS A 183 4.04 18.85 -8.78
CA LYS A 183 4.46 20.18 -9.23
C LYS A 183 3.56 20.60 -10.39
N LYS A 184 2.69 21.58 -10.13
CA LYS A 184 1.89 22.39 -11.08
C LYS A 184 1.02 21.70 -12.14
N THR A 185 1.24 20.43 -12.50
CA THR A 185 0.45 19.58 -13.42
C THR A 185 1.10 18.21 -13.70
N GLU A 186 2.34 17.96 -13.23
CA GLU A 186 3.07 16.71 -13.46
C GLU A 186 2.93 15.76 -12.27
N LEU A 187 2.64 14.48 -12.54
CA LEU A 187 2.76 13.42 -11.55
C LEU A 187 4.23 13.06 -11.37
N GLU A 188 4.75 13.22 -10.16
CA GLU A 188 6.02 12.64 -9.76
C GLU A 188 5.76 11.49 -8.78
N GLY A 189 6.35 10.34 -9.07
CA GLY A 189 6.24 9.14 -8.25
C GLY A 189 4.93 8.36 -8.36
N GLY A 190 4.51 7.78 -7.24
CA GLY A 190 3.32 6.93 -7.09
C GLY A 190 3.56 5.44 -7.39
N ILE A 191 2.44 4.72 -7.44
CA ILE A 191 2.37 3.27 -7.50
C ILE A 191 1.38 2.87 -8.60
N PHE A 192 1.84 2.08 -9.55
CA PHE A 192 0.99 1.50 -10.58
C PHE A 192 0.60 0.08 -10.20
N MET A 193 -0.68 -0.25 -10.31
CA MET A 193 -1.22 -1.58 -10.01
C MET A 193 -2.10 -2.07 -11.16
N ALA A 194 -2.01 -3.35 -11.48
CA ALA A 194 -2.90 -4.00 -12.44
C ALA A 194 -3.12 -5.47 -12.07
N SER A 195 -4.24 -6.04 -12.51
CA SER A 195 -4.49 -7.48 -12.41
C SER A 195 -5.21 -8.00 -13.64
N ASN A 196 -4.97 -9.25 -14.03
CA ASN A 196 -5.73 -9.93 -15.08
C ASN A 196 -7.11 -10.43 -14.60
N VAL A 197 -7.42 -10.32 -13.30
CA VAL A 197 -8.70 -10.74 -12.70
C VAL A 197 -9.43 -9.51 -12.18
N GLU A 198 -10.66 -9.32 -12.65
CA GLU A 198 -11.56 -8.27 -12.20
C GLU A 198 -11.99 -8.47 -10.75
N ASN A 199 -12.39 -7.39 -10.08
CA ASN A 199 -12.92 -7.42 -8.71
C ASN A 199 -11.96 -8.06 -7.69
N SER A 200 -10.67 -8.15 -8.01
CA SER A 200 -9.65 -8.80 -7.16
C SER A 200 -9.01 -7.86 -6.14
N CYS A 201 -9.27 -6.56 -6.26
CA CYS A 201 -8.81 -5.52 -5.36
C CYS A 201 -9.80 -4.36 -5.37
N ARG A 202 -10.01 -3.72 -4.23
CA ARG A 202 -10.79 -2.50 -4.06
C ARG A 202 -9.87 -1.35 -3.68
N VAL A 203 -10.15 -0.16 -4.20
CA VAL A 203 -9.41 1.08 -3.92
C VAL A 203 -10.41 2.18 -3.56
N TRP A 204 -10.08 3.03 -2.59
CA TRP A 204 -10.90 4.17 -2.20
C TRP A 204 -10.29 5.48 -2.65
N ASN A 205 -11.11 6.35 -3.23
CA ASN A 205 -10.71 7.67 -3.71
C ASN A 205 -10.52 8.69 -2.59
N CYS A 206 -9.53 8.45 -1.76
CA CYS A 206 -9.11 9.34 -0.69
C CYS A 206 -7.63 9.13 -0.37
N GLU A 207 -7.09 10.08 0.38
CA GLU A 207 -5.73 10.01 0.92
C GLU A 207 -5.80 9.97 2.45
N ILE A 208 -5.06 9.03 3.05
CA ILE A 208 -4.83 9.06 4.50
C ILE A 208 -3.70 10.04 4.78
N LEU A 209 -4.05 11.20 5.34
CA LEU A 209 -3.10 12.26 5.62
C LEU A 209 -1.95 11.76 6.51
N ARG A 210 -0.76 12.29 6.25
CA ARG A 210 0.38 12.06 7.13
C ARG A 210 0.15 12.80 8.45
N PRO A 211 0.67 12.27 9.56
CA PRO A 211 0.67 12.99 10.83
C PRO A 211 1.47 14.29 10.70
N GLU A 212 1.09 15.27 11.50
CA GLU A 212 1.94 16.44 11.76
C GLU A 212 3.20 16.01 12.53
N VAL A 213 4.21 16.88 12.55
CA VAL A 213 5.44 16.67 13.32
C VAL A 213 5.06 16.35 14.78
N ASP A 214 5.69 15.32 15.35
CA ASP A 214 5.47 14.82 16.72
C ASP A 214 4.09 14.21 17.03
N SER A 215 3.23 13.98 16.03
CA SER A 215 1.97 13.25 16.20
C SER A 215 2.05 11.77 15.76
N LEU A 216 1.20 10.93 16.35
CA LEU A 216 1.09 9.52 15.98
C LEU A 216 0.30 9.38 14.68
N ASP A 217 0.77 8.50 13.80
CA ASP A 217 0.05 8.15 12.57
C ASP A 217 -1.21 7.34 12.91
N VAL A 218 -2.29 7.59 12.18
CA VAL A 218 -3.49 6.74 12.21
C VAL A 218 -3.26 5.43 11.47
N VAL A 219 -2.24 5.37 10.59
CA VAL A 219 -1.86 4.14 9.92
C VAL A 219 -1.13 3.21 10.87
N GLY A 220 -1.71 2.02 11.06
CA GLY A 220 -1.19 0.97 11.89
C GLY A 220 -0.06 0.17 11.23
N LYS A 221 0.32 -0.93 11.90
CA LYS A 221 1.43 -1.80 11.49
C LYS A 221 1.21 -2.31 10.05
N HIS A 222 2.24 -2.19 9.22
CA HIS A 222 2.23 -2.62 7.82
C HIS A 222 1.13 -1.95 6.97
N GLY A 223 0.79 -0.70 7.29
CA GLY A 223 -0.17 0.07 6.51
C GLY A 223 -1.62 -0.15 6.93
N ASP A 224 -1.88 -0.92 7.98
CA ASP A 224 -3.21 -1.31 8.43
C ASP A 224 -4.09 -0.10 8.77
N ILE A 225 -5.29 -0.06 8.17
CA ILE A 225 -6.29 0.98 8.41
C ILE A 225 -7.70 0.37 8.50
N GLU A 226 -7.82 -0.88 8.92
CA GLU A 226 -9.11 -1.58 8.99
C GLU A 226 -10.10 -0.84 9.92
N HIS A 227 -9.58 -0.24 11.00
CA HIS A 227 -10.34 0.60 11.92
C HIS A 227 -10.94 1.86 11.28
N LEU A 228 -10.53 2.23 10.06
CA LEU A 228 -11.07 3.37 9.31
C LEU A 228 -12.19 2.98 8.34
N ARG A 229 -12.49 1.68 8.13
CA ARG A 229 -13.40 1.19 7.07
C ARG A 229 -14.72 1.94 7.00
N GLU A 230 -15.35 2.15 8.16
CA GLU A 230 -16.65 2.80 8.31
C GLU A 230 -16.62 4.33 8.09
N PHE A 231 -15.43 4.93 8.01
CA PHE A 231 -15.24 6.37 7.77
C PHE A 231 -14.71 6.67 6.36
N LEU A 232 -14.27 5.65 5.61
CA LEU A 232 -13.88 5.81 4.22
C LEU A 232 -15.07 6.26 3.35
N PRO A 233 -14.82 6.91 2.21
CA PRO A 233 -15.90 7.24 1.26
C PRO A 233 -16.75 6.01 0.91
N ALA A 234 -18.06 6.23 0.79
CA ALA A 234 -18.99 5.17 0.35
C ALA A 234 -18.63 4.70 -1.07
N ASP A 235 -18.21 5.64 -1.92
CA ASP A 235 -17.71 5.35 -3.26
C ASP A 235 -16.33 4.70 -3.18
N SER A 236 -16.23 3.50 -3.74
CA SER A 236 -14.98 2.77 -3.93
C SER A 236 -14.98 2.13 -5.31
N GLU A 237 -13.78 1.91 -5.85
CA GLU A 237 -13.63 1.25 -7.14
C GLU A 237 -13.06 -0.14 -6.95
N THR A 238 -13.62 -1.11 -7.68
CA THR A 238 -13.04 -2.45 -7.78
C THR A 238 -12.27 -2.55 -9.08
N MET A 239 -11.05 -3.09 -9.02
CA MET A 239 -10.15 -3.09 -10.17
C MET A 239 -10.73 -3.90 -11.34
N THR A 240 -10.79 -3.28 -12.52
CA THR A 240 -11.11 -3.97 -13.78
C THR A 240 -9.92 -4.79 -14.28
N ALA A 241 -10.19 -5.97 -14.85
CA ALA A 241 -9.15 -6.80 -15.45
C ALA A 241 -8.40 -6.06 -16.57
N GLY A 242 -7.06 -6.15 -16.57
CA GLY A 242 -6.21 -5.51 -17.57
C GLY A 242 -6.10 -3.98 -17.44
N ARG A 243 -6.81 -3.34 -16.50
CA ARG A 243 -6.71 -1.90 -16.30
C ARG A 243 -5.57 -1.56 -15.35
N VAL A 244 -4.79 -0.54 -15.70
CA VAL A 244 -3.74 0.02 -14.83
C VAL A 244 -4.33 1.13 -13.96
N TYR A 245 -4.07 1.03 -12.67
CA TYR A 245 -4.43 2.00 -11.64
C TYR A 245 -3.19 2.69 -11.15
N TRP A 246 -3.23 4.01 -11.02
CA TRP A 246 -2.20 4.78 -10.32
C TRP A 246 -2.75 5.17 -8.95
N ILE A 247 -1.99 4.91 -7.90
CA ILE A 247 -2.32 5.26 -6.52
C ILE A 247 -1.11 5.87 -5.82
N THR A 248 -1.35 6.50 -4.67
CA THR A 248 -0.28 6.97 -3.78
C THR A 248 0.02 5.93 -2.71
N ASP A 249 1.10 6.15 -1.97
CA ASP A 249 1.46 5.28 -0.84
C ASP A 249 0.53 5.41 0.38
N ARG A 250 -0.42 6.34 0.32
CA ARG A 250 -1.44 6.62 1.34
C ARG A 250 -2.87 6.41 0.85
N THR A 251 -3.04 5.84 -0.36
CA THR A 251 -4.34 5.49 -0.90
C THR A 251 -4.82 4.16 -0.29
N PRO A 252 -5.99 4.13 0.38
CA PRO A 252 -6.56 2.89 0.90
C PRO A 252 -6.88 1.90 -0.21
N HIS A 253 -6.49 0.65 -0.01
CA HIS A 253 -6.84 -0.45 -0.89
C HIS A 253 -6.91 -1.78 -0.13
N GLU A 254 -7.62 -2.75 -0.70
CA GLU A 254 -7.91 -4.04 -0.09
C GLU A 254 -7.87 -5.15 -1.15
N SER A 255 -7.13 -6.23 -0.89
CA SER A 255 -7.22 -7.44 -1.72
C SER A 255 -8.51 -8.18 -1.39
N LEU A 256 -9.32 -8.45 -2.41
CA LEU A 256 -10.62 -9.09 -2.21
C LEU A 256 -10.53 -10.61 -2.42
N PRO A 257 -11.31 -11.41 -1.67
CA PRO A 257 -11.56 -12.80 -1.99
C PRO A 257 -12.14 -12.97 -3.41
N LEU A 258 -11.64 -13.95 -4.15
CA LEU A 258 -12.14 -14.24 -5.50
C LEU A 258 -13.43 -15.07 -5.45
N LYS A 259 -14.40 -14.73 -6.29
CA LYS A 259 -15.67 -15.46 -6.41
C LYS A 259 -15.53 -16.86 -7.02
N LYS A 260 -14.39 -17.14 -7.67
CA LYS A 260 -14.09 -18.43 -8.32
C LYS A 260 -12.59 -18.66 -8.29
N GLY A 261 -12.19 -19.92 -8.15
CA GLY A 261 -10.80 -20.32 -8.28
C GLY A 261 -10.24 -20.02 -9.67
N ILE A 262 -9.16 -19.23 -9.76
CA ILE A 262 -8.61 -18.77 -11.04
C ILE A 262 -7.11 -18.47 -10.94
N TYR A 263 -6.40 -18.61 -12.06
CA TYR A 263 -5.00 -18.19 -12.17
C TYR A 263 -4.90 -16.67 -12.31
N ARG A 264 -4.35 -16.02 -11.27
CA ARG A 264 -4.22 -14.57 -11.18
C ARG A 264 -2.77 -14.13 -11.39
N GLN A 265 -2.61 -13.12 -12.22
CA GLN A 265 -1.41 -12.32 -12.38
C GLN A 265 -1.67 -10.95 -11.75
N PHE A 266 -0.85 -10.60 -10.77
CA PHE A 266 -0.86 -9.29 -10.12
C PHE A 266 0.43 -8.55 -10.48
N PHE A 267 0.29 -7.30 -10.89
CA PHE A 267 1.38 -6.40 -11.24
C PHE A 267 1.35 -5.18 -10.32
N ARG A 268 2.52 -4.81 -9.78
CA ARG A 268 2.72 -3.54 -9.10
C ARG A 268 4.09 -2.96 -9.40
N LEU A 269 4.13 -1.69 -9.78
CA LEU A 269 5.35 -0.91 -9.94
C LEU A 269 5.32 0.24 -8.95
N VAL A 270 6.30 0.29 -8.06
CA VAL A 270 6.55 1.43 -7.17
C VAL A 270 7.68 2.24 -7.79
N THR A 271 7.47 3.53 -7.97
CA THR A 271 8.45 4.46 -8.55
C THR A 271 9.59 4.77 -7.56
N SER A 272 10.44 5.75 -7.88
CA SER A 272 11.74 5.94 -7.23
C SER A 272 11.74 6.33 -5.75
N LEU A 273 10.66 6.91 -5.23
CA LEU A 273 10.60 7.47 -3.88
C LEU A 273 10.33 6.40 -2.81
N VAL A 274 11.14 5.34 -2.79
CA VAL A 274 11.12 4.31 -1.74
C VAL A 274 12.23 4.60 -0.74
N THR A 275 11.89 4.66 0.53
CA THR A 275 12.84 5.04 1.61
C THR A 275 13.40 3.83 2.36
N ALA A 276 12.77 2.66 2.26
CA ALA A 276 13.27 1.41 2.80
C ALA A 276 12.98 0.23 1.88
N TRP A 277 13.95 -0.66 1.78
CA TRP A 277 13.87 -1.91 1.02
C TRP A 277 14.24 -3.08 1.94
N PHE A 278 13.29 -3.99 2.18
CA PHE A 278 13.45 -5.11 3.10
C PHE A 278 14.04 -6.30 2.37
N GLU A 279 15.32 -6.58 2.59
CA GLU A 279 16.08 -7.58 1.83
C GLU A 279 15.48 -8.98 1.95
N ASP A 280 15.11 -9.40 3.17
CA ASP A 280 14.57 -10.74 3.45
C ASP A 280 13.15 -10.96 2.89
N HIS A 281 12.52 -9.89 2.40
CA HIS A 281 11.18 -9.94 1.80
C HIS A 281 11.15 -9.45 0.36
N SER A 282 12.29 -9.13 -0.24
CA SER A 282 12.35 -8.55 -1.58
C SER A 282 13.24 -9.38 -2.49
N THR A 283 12.97 -9.33 -3.78
CA THR A 283 13.72 -10.09 -4.79
C THR A 283 14.91 -9.26 -5.27
N LYS A 284 16.12 -9.80 -5.19
CA LYS A 284 17.30 -9.17 -5.78
C LYS A 284 17.22 -9.19 -7.31
N ASN A 285 17.69 -8.14 -7.96
CA ASN A 285 17.82 -8.15 -9.41
C ASN A 285 19.08 -8.95 -9.81
N PRO A 286 18.97 -10.03 -10.60
CA PRO A 286 20.12 -10.86 -10.99
C PRO A 286 21.11 -10.13 -11.91
N ASN A 287 20.70 -9.01 -12.53
CA ASN A 287 21.58 -8.13 -13.29
C ASN A 287 22.25 -7.06 -12.41
N GLY A 288 22.23 -7.18 -11.08
CA GLY A 288 23.02 -6.36 -10.16
C GLY A 288 22.51 -4.94 -9.92
N VAL A 289 21.24 -4.64 -10.23
CA VAL A 289 20.63 -3.38 -9.78
C VAL A 289 20.34 -3.47 -8.29
N VAL A 290 20.70 -2.42 -7.56
CA VAL A 290 20.45 -2.27 -6.13
C VAL A 290 19.56 -1.04 -5.87
N PRO A 291 18.89 -0.96 -4.70
CA PRO A 291 18.20 0.26 -4.28
C PRO A 291 19.13 1.50 -4.33
N ASP A 292 18.59 2.68 -4.62
CA ASP A 292 19.38 3.92 -4.64
C ASP A 292 19.90 4.22 -3.22
N PRO A 293 21.21 4.18 -2.96
CA PRO A 293 21.76 4.35 -1.61
C PRO A 293 21.54 5.76 -1.06
N LYS A 294 21.26 6.76 -1.91
CA LYS A 294 20.98 8.13 -1.46
C LYS A 294 19.57 8.28 -0.87
N LEU A 295 18.62 7.45 -1.32
CA LEU A 295 17.21 7.56 -0.98
C LEU A 295 16.70 6.37 -0.15
N THR A 296 17.14 5.17 -0.49
CA THR A 296 16.58 3.91 0.01
C THR A 296 17.55 3.22 0.94
N LYS A 297 17.12 3.01 2.20
CA LYS A 297 17.88 2.20 3.16
C LYS A 297 17.56 0.72 2.98
N ILE A 298 18.59 -0.11 2.94
CA ILE A 298 18.42 -1.57 2.97
C ILE A 298 18.20 -2.00 4.42
N VAL A 299 17.18 -2.81 4.64
CA VAL A 299 16.78 -3.31 5.96
C VAL A 299 16.83 -4.84 5.95
N LYS A 300 17.54 -5.44 6.91
CA LYS A 300 17.52 -6.89 7.16
C LYS A 300 16.66 -7.22 8.38
N GLY A 301 16.19 -8.46 8.40
CA GLY A 301 15.24 -8.98 9.37
C GLY A 301 13.83 -9.02 8.80
N SER A 302 12.99 -9.83 9.44
CA SER A 302 11.58 -9.91 9.11
C SER A 302 10.91 -8.57 9.41
N LYS A 303 10.22 -8.01 8.40
CA LYS A 303 9.40 -6.82 8.58
C LYS A 303 8.26 -7.06 9.56
N PHE A 304 7.89 -8.32 9.81
CA PHE A 304 6.79 -8.71 10.68
C PHE A 304 7.18 -8.82 12.16
N ASP A 305 8.48 -8.95 12.44
CA ASP A 305 8.99 -9.32 13.78
C ASP A 305 9.21 -8.11 14.70
N GLY A 306 8.76 -6.91 14.26
CA GLY A 306 8.65 -5.71 15.09
C GLY A 306 9.93 -4.92 15.29
N ILE A 307 11.12 -5.53 15.17
CA ILE A 307 12.42 -4.85 15.19
C ILE A 307 13.22 -5.30 13.96
N CYS A 308 13.65 -4.34 13.15
CA CYS A 308 14.54 -4.60 12.01
C CYS A 308 15.88 -3.85 12.15
N CYS A 309 16.91 -4.35 11.47
CA CYS A 309 18.24 -3.74 11.46
C CYS A 309 18.45 -2.98 10.16
N VAL A 310 18.84 -1.71 10.27
CA VAL A 310 19.30 -0.92 9.11
C VAL A 310 20.72 -1.36 8.76
N ILE A 311 20.95 -1.59 7.47
CA ILE A 311 22.30 -1.81 6.96
C ILE A 311 22.76 -0.51 6.33
N GLU A 312 23.91 -0.02 6.79
CA GLU A 312 24.63 1.01 6.05
C GLU A 312 25.22 0.34 4.80
N PRO A 313 24.98 0.90 3.60
CA PRO A 313 25.48 0.34 2.35
C PRO A 313 27.01 0.27 2.30
#